data_AF-A0A7H4PB21-F1
#
_entry.id   AF-A0A7H4PB21-F1
#
_cell.length_a   1.000
_cell.length_b   1.000
_cell.length_c   1.000
_cell.angle_alpha   90.00
_cell.angle_beta   90.00
_cell.angle_gamma   90.00
#
_symmetry.space_group_name_H-M   'P 1'
#
loop_
_entity.id
_entity.type
_entity.pdbx_description
1 polymer ?
#
loop_
_entity_poly.entity_id
_entity_poly.type
_entity_poly.pdbx_seq_one_letter_code
_entity_poly.pdbx_strand_id
1 'polypeptide(L)' 'MVEQLVARGVFQSAKYLAAKETVDTGPTREPFVALTAAQKGELDDLYLRLRRYIADAGQ' A
#
# COMPACT_ATOMS: atom_id res chain seq x y z
N MET A 1 7.79 11.96 13.52
CA MET A 1 8.99 12.15 12.66
C MET A 1 8.78 11.33 11.39
N VAL A 2 9.11 11.87 10.22
CA VAL A 2 8.91 11.20 8.91
C VAL A 2 9.62 9.85 8.88
N GLU A 3 10.78 9.75 9.52
CA GLU A 3 11.62 8.57 9.66
C GLU A 3 10.86 7.37 10.26
N GLN A 4 9.95 7.61 11.22
CA GLN A 4 9.14 6.55 11.81
C GLN A 4 8.10 6.00 10.83
N LEU A 5 7.57 6.86 9.95
CA LEU A 5 6.63 6.46 8.90
C LEU A 5 7.35 5.70 7.79
N VAL A 6 8.58 6.11 7.46
CA VAL A 6 9.47 5.36 6.55
C VAL A 6 9.77 3.97 7.11
N ALA A 7 10.19 3.88 8.38
CA ALA A 7 10.55 2.61 9.02
C ALA A 7 9.37 1.64 9.12
N ARG A 8 8.14 2.16 9.26
CA ARG A 8 6.91 1.36 9.28
C ARG A 8 6.37 1.00 7.89
N GLY A 9 7.03 1.41 6.82
CA GLY A 9 6.64 1.06 5.45
C GLY A 9 5.39 1.80 4.94
N VAL A 10 4.95 2.88 5.60
CA VAL A 10 3.68 3.57 5.31
C VAL A 10 3.66 4.09 3.87
N PHE A 11 4.75 4.71 3.43
CA PHE A 11 4.84 5.30 2.09
C PHE A 11 4.86 4.24 0.99
N GLN A 12 5.55 3.12 1.22
CA GLN A 12 5.60 2.01 0.26
C GLN A 12 4.24 1.33 0.13
N SER A 13 3.54 1.12 1.24
CA SER A 13 2.19 0.57 1.25
C SER A 13 1.20 1.48 0.54
N ALA A 14 1.23 2.79 0.82
CA ALA A 14 0.39 3.77 0.15
C ALA A 14 0.65 3.82 -1.35
N LYS A 15 1.93 3.84 -1.76
CA LYS A 15 2.33 3.83 -3.18
C LYS A 15 1.84 2.56 -3.89
N TYR A 16 2.01 1.40 -3.28
CA TYR A 16 1.58 0.13 -3.86
C TYR A 16 0.06 0.07 -4.04
N LEU A 17 -0.71 0.45 -3.02
CA LEU A 17 -2.18 0.46 -3.08
C LEU A 17 -2.71 1.47 -4.10
N ALA A 18 -2.12 2.67 -4.18
CA ALA A 18 -2.51 3.68 -5.17
C ALA A 18 -2.23 3.21 -6.62
N ALA A 19 -1.15 2.46 -6.84
CA ALA A 19 -0.79 1.93 -8.15
C ALA A 19 -1.67 0.74 -8.58
N LYS A 20 -2.40 0.07 -7.67
CA LYS A 20 -3.30 -1.04 -8.04
C LYS A 20 -4.41 -0.61 -9.00
N GLU A 21 -4.79 0.66 -8.96
CA GLU A 21 -5.79 1.25 -9.86
C GLU A 21 -5.15 1.95 -11.06
N THR A 22 -4.08 1.38 -11.63
CA THR A 22 -3.43 1.71 -12.93
C THR A 22 -2.47 2.89 -13.01
N VAL A 23 -2.19 3.61 -11.92
CA VAL A 23 -1.16 4.66 -11.97
C VAL A 23 0.23 4.02 -11.89
N ASP A 24 1.01 4.09 -12.97
CA ASP A 24 2.45 3.82 -12.90
C ASP A 24 3.11 4.90 -12.02
N THR A 25 3.65 4.46 -10.88
CA THR A 25 4.26 5.35 -9.88
C THR A 25 5.79 5.31 -9.93
N GLY A 26 6.38 4.66 -10.94
CA GLY A 26 7.82 4.56 -11.15
C GLY A 26 8.57 3.76 -10.07
N PRO A 27 9.90 3.64 -10.18
CA PRO A 27 10.70 2.80 -9.29
C PRO A 27 10.74 3.30 -7.84
N THR A 28 11.05 2.41 -6.91
CA THR A 28 11.34 2.78 -5.51
C THR A 28 12.67 3.54 -5.45
N ARG A 29 12.70 4.67 -4.73
CA ARG A 29 13.90 5.51 -4.52
C ARG A 29 14.38 5.36 -3.07
N GLU A 30 15.68 5.54 -2.83
CA GLU A 30 16.22 5.59 -1.47
C GLU A 30 15.61 6.76 -0.67
N PRO A 31 15.44 6.62 0.66
CA PRO A 31 15.83 5.50 1.53
C PRO A 31 14.78 4.36 1.59
N PHE A 32 13.77 4.38 0.72
CA PHE A 32 12.69 3.41 0.75
C PHE A 32 13.13 2.08 0.11
N VAL A 33 12.79 0.98 0.78
CA VAL A 33 13.03 -0.38 0.26
C VAL A 33 11.76 -0.90 -0.41
N ALA A 34 11.91 -1.66 -1.49
CA ALA A 34 10.79 -2.29 -2.16
C ALA A 34 10.06 -3.28 -1.23
N LEU A 35 8.73 -3.33 -1.33
CA LEU A 35 7.92 -4.32 -0.62
C LEU A 35 8.25 -5.73 -1.11
N THR A 36 8.34 -6.67 -0.16
CA THR A 36 8.47 -8.09 -0.48
C THR A 36 7.17 -8.63 -1.09
N ALA A 37 7.25 -9.79 -1.74
CA ALA A 37 6.06 -10.46 -2.27
C ALA A 37 5.02 -10.77 -1.18
N ALA A 38 5.47 -11.15 0.02
CA ALA A 38 4.60 -11.41 1.16
C ALA A 38 3.86 -10.14 1.61
N GLN A 39 4.59 -9.02 1.77
CA GLN A 39 3.98 -7.73 2.15
C GLN A 39 2.99 -7.22 1.11
N LYS A 40 3.26 -7.43 -0.18
CA LYS A 40 2.31 -7.11 -1.26
C LYS A 40 1.02 -7.93 -1.13
N GLY A 41 1.14 -9.23 -0.84
CA GLY A 41 -0.01 -10.09 -0.60
C GLY A 41 -0.86 -9.64 0.59
N GLU A 42 -0.23 -9.30 1.71
CA GLU A 42 -0.93 -8.77 2.90
C GLU A 42 -1.70 -7.47 2.58
N LEU A 43 -1.11 -6.59 1.76
CA LEU A 43 -1.75 -5.36 1.29
C LEU A 43 -2.92 -5.63 0.33
N ASP A 44 -2.81 -6.65 -0.51
CA ASP A 44 -3.89 -7.08 -1.40
C ASP A 44 -5.10 -7.59 -0.59
N ASP A 45 -4.86 -8.40 0.44
CA ASP A 45 -5.91 -8.87 1.35
C ASP A 45 -6.54 -7.73 2.15
N LEU A 46 -5.74 -6.76 2.59
CA LEU A 46 -6.24 -5.54 3.24
C LEU A 46 -7.11 -4.72 2.28
N TYR A 47 -6.66 -4.53 1.04
CA TYR A 47 -7.40 -3.80 0.01
C TYR A 47 -8.80 -4.40 -0.23
N LEU A 48 -8.88 -5.73 -0.38
CA LEU A 48 -10.16 -6.43 -0.57
C LEU A 48 -11.08 -6.31 0.66
N ARG A 49 -10.52 -6.33 1.88
CA ARG A 49 -11.30 -6.11 3.11
C ARG A 49 -11.86 -4.69 3.18
N LEU A 50 -11.05 -3.68 2.86
CA LEU A 50 -11.48 -2.28 2.86
C LEU A 50 -12.56 -2.03 1.80
N ARG A 51 -12.41 -2.57 0.59
CA ARG A 51 -13.42 -2.46 -0.48
C ARG A 51 -14.76 -3.06 -0.08
N ARG A 52 -14.75 -4.25 0.55
CA ARG A 52 -15.97 -4.87 1.08
C ARG A 52 -16.61 -4.00 2.15
N TYR A 53 -15.83 -3.56 3.14
CA TYR A 53 -16.33 -2.68 4.20
C TYR A 53 -16.96 -1.38 3.67
N ILE A 54 -16.32 -0.73 2.69
CA ILE A 54 -16.85 0.50 2.06
C ILE A 54 -18.14 0.22 1.30
N ALA A 55 -18.21 -0.91 0.58
CA ALA A 55 -19.42 -1.30 -0.14
C ALA A 55 -20.58 -1.61 0.82
N ASP A 56 -20.30 -2.30 1.93
CA ASP A 56 -21.28 -2.67 2.95
C ASP A 56 -21.74 -1.45 3.76
N ALA A 57 -20.86 -0.49 4.04
CA ALA A 57 -21.18 0.76 4.73
C ALA A 57 -22.00 1.74 3.88
N GLY A 58 -22.15 1.47 2.58
CA GLY A 58 -22.98 2.25 1.66
C GLY A 58 -24.42 1.73 1.53
N GLN A 59 -24.78 0.64 2.21
CA GLN A 59 -26.15 0.13 2.34
C GLN A 59 -26.86 0.68 3.59
#